data_AF-A0A355BW20-F1
#
_entry.id   AF-A0A355BW20-F1
#
_cell.length_a   1.000
_cell.length_b   1.000
_cell.length_c   1.000
_cell.angle_alpha   90.00
_cell.angle_beta   90.00
_cell.angle_gamma   90.00
#
_symmetry.space_group_name_H-M   'P 1'
#
loop_
_entity.id
_entity.type
_entity.pdbx_description
1 polymer ?
#
loop_
_entity_poly.entity_id
_entity_poly.type
_entity_poly.pdbx_seq_one_letter_code
_entity_poly.pdbx_strand_id
1 'polypeptide(L)'
;MRVVIIFILLVILGFIAWKAAERFNLVEPAPAVEERAAPAAPDATQAPSLPNFDIVRVDRSGDAVIAGRASPGAAVTVYANEAALATATAGADGAWVMTTETPLSAGAVELSLEMKTADGVVIRSEETIVIYVPEREGDRPLVLKTTPGGATQVLQEPRDAGVGLGPLSLDTIDYDDSGAVIFSGNAEAGRVVQIFAGGQFVGQTAAGDDGRWRLTASMPPGVYSLQIIQLDEGGKPTYAIELPFERASLDDVELKDGRVIVQPGNSLWRIARRVYGKGVQYTVIYEANADQIRDPDLIYPGQIFEVPEGEAAPE
;
A
#
# COMPACT_ATOMS: atom_id res chain seq x y z
N MET A 1 48.30 -65.73 5.31
CA MET A 1 49.67 -65.15 5.33
C MET A 1 50.01 -64.26 4.12
N ARG A 2 49.45 -64.47 2.92
CA ARG A 2 49.76 -63.65 1.72
C ARG A 2 49.11 -62.24 1.66
N VAL A 3 47.98 -62.00 2.33
CA VAL A 3 47.29 -60.69 2.32
C VAL A 3 47.95 -59.65 3.24
N VAL A 4 48.49 -60.08 4.40
CA VAL A 4 49.18 -59.21 5.36
C VAL A 4 50.51 -58.67 4.79
N ILE A 5 51.18 -59.45 3.95
CA ILE A 5 52.44 -59.08 3.30
C ILE A 5 52.24 -57.97 2.25
N ILE A 6 51.11 -57.99 1.51
CA ILE A 6 50.78 -56.96 0.49
C ILE A 6 50.45 -55.62 1.16
N PHE A 7 49.77 -55.63 2.29
CA PHE A 7 49.43 -54.41 3.03
C PHE A 7 50.68 -53.73 3.62
N ILE A 8 51.62 -54.52 4.17
CA ILE A 8 52.89 -54.01 4.68
C ILE A 8 53.76 -53.44 3.54
N LEU A 9 53.75 -54.07 2.36
CA LEU A 9 54.46 -53.57 1.17
C LEU A 9 53.90 -52.23 0.66
N LEU A 10 52.59 -52.02 0.67
CA LEU A 10 51.95 -50.76 0.25
C LEU A 10 52.24 -49.61 1.24
N VAL A 11 52.26 -49.88 2.54
CA VAL A 11 52.60 -48.87 3.57
C VAL A 11 54.08 -48.47 3.48
N ILE A 12 54.98 -49.43 3.23
CA ILE A 12 56.41 -49.16 3.03
C ILE A 12 56.64 -48.37 1.73
N LEU A 13 55.94 -48.69 0.63
CA LEU A 13 56.02 -47.93 -0.62
C LEU A 13 55.49 -46.50 -0.48
N GLY A 14 54.39 -46.29 0.26
CA GLY A 14 53.86 -44.96 0.56
C GLY A 14 54.81 -44.13 1.43
N PHE A 15 55.47 -44.76 2.42
CA PHE A 15 56.45 -44.07 3.27
C PHE A 15 57.75 -43.74 2.52
N ILE A 16 58.21 -44.61 1.62
CA ILE A 16 59.38 -44.34 0.76
C ILE A 16 59.07 -43.22 -0.26
N ALA A 17 57.86 -43.19 -0.82
CA ALA A 17 57.41 -42.11 -1.70
C ALA A 17 57.31 -40.76 -0.98
N TRP A 18 56.82 -40.75 0.27
CA TRP A 18 56.79 -39.53 1.09
C TRP A 18 58.20 -39.04 1.48
N LYS A 19 59.10 -39.94 1.92
CA LYS A 19 60.49 -39.57 2.23
C LYS A 19 61.30 -39.15 1.00
N ALA A 20 60.97 -39.64 -0.19
CA ALA A 20 61.61 -39.21 -1.42
C ALA A 20 61.20 -37.77 -1.79
N ALA A 21 59.94 -37.37 -1.57
CA ALA A 21 59.46 -36.01 -1.85
C ALA A 21 60.13 -34.94 -0.98
N GLU A 22 60.43 -35.23 0.28
CA GLU A 22 61.17 -34.31 1.17
C GLU A 22 62.64 -34.15 0.77
N ARG A 23 63.26 -35.16 0.16
CA ARG A 23 64.69 -35.15 -0.21
C ARG A 23 64.98 -34.37 -1.50
N PHE A 24 63.95 -34.03 -2.29
CA PHE A 24 64.08 -33.42 -3.61
C PHE A 24 63.55 -31.99 -3.72
N ASN A 25 63.29 -31.29 -2.60
CA ASN A 25 63.07 -29.83 -2.52
C ASN A 25 62.29 -29.20 -3.71
N LEU A 26 61.19 -29.83 -4.14
CA LEU A 26 60.32 -29.36 -5.24
C LEU A 26 59.12 -28.55 -4.74
N VAL A 27 59.13 -28.12 -3.48
CA VAL A 27 58.25 -27.09 -2.96
C VAL A 27 59.11 -25.85 -2.76
N GLU A 28 59.16 -24.98 -3.75
CA GLU A 28 59.64 -23.62 -3.52
C GLU A 28 58.70 -22.97 -2.48
N PRO A 29 59.21 -22.42 -1.37
CA PRO A 29 58.42 -21.48 -0.61
C PRO A 29 58.11 -20.30 -1.53
N ALA A 30 56.82 -20.02 -1.74
CA ALA A 30 56.40 -18.80 -2.39
C ALA A 30 57.10 -17.62 -1.68
N PRO A 31 57.63 -16.62 -2.42
CA PRO A 31 58.30 -15.50 -1.80
C PRO A 31 57.33 -14.85 -0.81
N ALA A 32 57.83 -14.56 0.39
CA ALA A 32 57.11 -13.75 1.36
C ALA A 32 56.79 -12.42 0.68
N VAL A 33 55.53 -12.22 0.31
CA VAL A 33 55.02 -10.92 -0.09
C VAL A 33 55.03 -10.11 1.20
N GLU A 34 56.08 -9.34 1.42
CA GLU A 34 55.98 -8.17 2.28
C GLU A 34 54.78 -7.37 1.77
N GLU A 35 53.75 -7.27 2.60
CA GLU A 35 52.62 -6.39 2.36
C GLU A 35 53.13 -4.96 2.43
N ARG A 36 53.73 -4.53 1.30
CA ARG A 36 53.93 -3.13 1.00
C ARG A 36 52.53 -2.56 0.94
N ALA A 37 52.14 -1.85 2.00
CA ALA A 37 50.93 -1.05 2.03
C ALA A 37 50.83 -0.32 0.69
N ALA A 38 49.85 -0.74 -0.12
CA ALA A 38 49.56 -0.07 -1.37
C ALA A 38 49.35 1.42 -1.03
N PRO A 39 49.90 2.37 -1.81
CA PRO A 39 49.46 3.74 -1.69
C PRO A 39 47.93 3.70 -1.75
N ALA A 40 47.26 4.28 -0.75
CA ALA A 40 45.82 4.42 -0.74
C ALA A 40 45.43 4.86 -2.15
N ALA A 41 44.68 4.00 -2.86
CA ALA A 41 44.18 4.35 -4.16
C ALA A 41 43.48 5.70 -3.99
N PRO A 42 43.81 6.73 -4.79
CA PRO A 42 43.04 7.97 -4.75
C PRO A 42 41.59 7.55 -4.90
N ASP A 43 40.72 8.01 -3.98
CA ASP A 43 39.31 7.67 -3.88
C ASP A 43 38.80 7.30 -5.26
N ALA A 44 38.57 6.00 -5.48
CA ALA A 44 38.00 5.54 -6.73
C ALA A 44 36.71 6.32 -6.88
N THR A 45 36.71 7.30 -7.80
CA THR A 45 35.54 8.14 -8.08
C THR A 45 34.40 7.16 -8.31
N GLN A 46 33.52 7.03 -7.32
CA GLN A 46 32.37 6.15 -7.43
C GLN A 46 31.63 6.62 -8.67
N ALA A 47 31.42 5.73 -9.64
CA ALA A 47 30.57 6.04 -10.77
C ALA A 47 29.26 6.61 -10.21
N PRO A 48 28.77 7.75 -10.72
CA PRO A 48 27.64 8.43 -10.12
C PRO A 48 26.47 7.46 -10.04
N SER A 49 25.99 7.21 -8.82
CA SER A 49 24.80 6.39 -8.62
C SER A 49 23.63 7.11 -9.27
N LEU A 50 22.90 6.42 -10.16
CA LEU A 50 21.70 6.95 -10.79
C LEU A 50 20.73 7.44 -9.70
N PRO A 51 20.09 8.60 -9.88
CA PRO A 51 19.13 9.09 -8.91
C PRO A 51 17.89 8.19 -8.90
N ASN A 52 17.34 7.90 -7.72
CA ASN A 52 16.15 7.07 -7.55
C ASN A 52 15.24 7.59 -6.44
N PHE A 53 14.01 7.09 -6.41
CA PHE A 53 13.05 7.24 -5.33
C PHE A 53 13.08 6.03 -4.39
N ASP A 54 13.19 6.29 -3.10
CA ASP A 54 13.01 5.29 -2.04
C ASP A 54 11.62 5.40 -1.41
N ILE A 55 11.25 6.60 -0.94
CA ILE A 55 10.00 6.84 -0.21
C ILE A 55 9.24 7.99 -0.87
N VAL A 56 7.96 7.75 -1.14
CA VAL A 56 7.01 8.80 -1.50
C VAL A 56 5.74 8.58 -0.68
N ARG A 57 5.43 9.55 0.18
CA ARG A 57 4.23 9.58 1.02
C ARG A 57 3.44 10.82 0.66
N VAL A 58 2.15 10.66 0.46
CA VAL A 58 1.24 11.77 0.14
C VAL A 58 0.03 11.66 1.05
N ASP A 59 -0.33 12.74 1.75
CA ASP A 59 -1.51 12.75 2.59
C ASP A 59 -2.78 13.14 1.81
N ARG A 60 -3.90 13.23 2.53
CA ARG A 60 -5.20 13.54 1.91
C ARG A 60 -5.30 14.97 1.38
N SER A 61 -4.53 15.93 1.92
CA SER A 61 -4.50 17.31 1.42
C SER A 61 -3.60 17.46 0.19
N GLY A 62 -2.85 16.42 -0.18
CA GLY A 62 -1.91 16.45 -1.29
C GLY A 62 -0.50 16.87 -0.87
N ASP A 63 -0.24 17.05 0.43
CA ASP A 63 1.10 17.31 0.92
C ASP A 63 1.95 16.04 0.80
N ALA A 64 3.15 16.17 0.25
CA ALA A 64 4.01 15.04 -0.04
C ALA A 64 5.39 15.16 0.62
N VAL A 65 5.85 14.03 1.15
CA VAL A 65 7.25 13.81 1.57
C VAL A 65 7.89 12.82 0.59
N ILE A 66 8.99 13.24 -0.01
CA ILE A 66 9.67 12.53 -1.09
C ILE A 66 11.14 12.37 -0.69
N ALA A 67 11.65 11.15 -0.76
CA ALA A 67 13.04 10.83 -0.43
C ALA A 67 13.61 9.76 -1.36
N GLY A 68 14.92 9.73 -1.46
CA GLY A 68 15.63 8.78 -2.31
C GLY A 68 17.13 8.90 -2.21
N ARG A 69 17.81 8.37 -3.23
CA ARG A 69 19.27 8.39 -3.32
C ARG A 69 19.74 9.09 -4.59
N ALA A 70 20.89 9.73 -4.51
CA ALA A 70 21.59 10.37 -5.62
C ALA A 70 23.09 10.44 -5.32
N SER A 71 23.89 10.93 -6.27
CA SER A 71 25.32 11.14 -6.03
C SER A 71 25.55 12.17 -4.91
N PRO A 72 26.48 11.93 -3.96
CA PRO A 72 26.72 12.85 -2.85
C PRO A 72 26.99 14.29 -3.29
N GLY A 73 26.33 15.25 -2.65
CA GLY A 73 26.44 16.68 -2.97
C GLY A 73 25.76 17.11 -4.28
N ALA A 74 25.12 16.21 -5.02
CA ALA A 74 24.35 16.57 -6.21
C ALA A 74 23.08 17.35 -5.85
N ALA A 75 22.71 18.29 -6.71
CA ALA A 75 21.41 18.94 -6.66
C ALA A 75 20.37 18.01 -7.31
N VAL A 76 19.33 17.65 -6.57
CA VAL A 76 18.28 16.74 -6.99
C VAL A 76 17.00 17.54 -7.20
N THR A 77 16.47 17.55 -8.42
CA THR A 77 15.23 18.23 -8.77
C THR A 77 14.14 17.20 -9.07
N VAL A 78 13.02 17.31 -8.36
CA VAL A 78 11.80 16.56 -8.64
C VAL A 78 10.86 17.43 -9.47
N TYR A 79 10.27 16.84 -10.50
CA TYR A 79 9.27 17.49 -11.34
C TYR A 79 7.93 16.80 -11.15
N ALA A 80 6.85 17.57 -11.13
CA ALA A 80 5.47 17.09 -11.17
C ALA A 80 4.85 17.50 -12.50
N ASN A 81 4.42 16.54 -13.32
CA ASN A 81 3.87 16.79 -14.66
C ASN A 81 4.79 17.70 -15.49
N GLU A 82 6.08 17.39 -15.51
CA GLU A 82 7.17 18.15 -16.17
C GLU A 82 7.51 19.54 -15.58
N ALA A 83 6.68 20.10 -14.68
CA ALA A 83 7.00 21.33 -13.98
C ALA A 83 7.90 21.06 -12.77
N ALA A 84 8.92 21.89 -12.54
CA ALA A 84 9.81 21.73 -11.39
C ALA A 84 9.01 21.91 -10.08
N LEU A 85 8.97 20.85 -9.26
CA LEU A 85 8.25 20.83 -7.99
C LEU A 85 9.11 21.44 -6.89
N ALA A 86 10.32 20.92 -6.69
CA ALA A 86 11.33 21.50 -5.81
C ALA A 86 12.70 20.83 -6.02
N THR A 87 13.72 21.40 -5.38
CA THR A 87 15.12 20.92 -5.44
C THR A 87 15.70 20.73 -4.04
N ALA A 88 16.38 19.61 -3.83
CA ALA A 88 17.13 19.28 -2.61
C ALA A 88 18.60 19.00 -2.93
N THR A 89 19.47 18.98 -1.93
CA THR A 89 20.87 18.55 -2.10
C THR A 89 21.06 17.19 -1.43
N ALA A 90 21.68 16.25 -2.13
CA ALA A 90 22.02 14.95 -1.57
C ALA A 90 23.14 15.08 -0.52
N GLY A 91 22.95 14.40 0.62
CA GLY A 91 23.93 14.34 1.69
C GLY A 91 25.22 13.61 1.30
N ALA A 92 26.18 13.56 2.23
CA ALA A 92 27.44 12.83 2.02
C ALA A 92 27.24 11.31 1.83
N ASP A 93 26.14 10.77 2.35
CA ASP A 93 25.69 9.38 2.18
C ASP A 93 24.83 9.17 0.92
N GLY A 94 24.61 10.24 0.15
CA GLY A 94 23.79 10.23 -1.06
C GLY A 94 22.28 10.25 -0.81
N ALA A 95 21.83 10.29 0.45
CA ALA A 95 20.41 10.41 0.77
C ALA A 95 19.91 11.83 0.52
N TRP A 96 18.67 11.96 0.06
CA TRP A 96 17.99 13.25 -0.06
C TRP A 96 16.54 13.12 0.38
N VAL A 97 16.00 14.24 0.88
CA VAL A 97 14.60 14.36 1.31
C VAL A 97 14.09 15.74 0.96
N MET A 98 12.82 15.82 0.59
CA MET A 98 12.10 17.06 0.38
C MET A 98 10.64 16.93 0.79
N THR A 99 10.00 18.08 1.02
CA THR A 99 8.57 18.20 1.29
C THR A 99 8.01 19.24 0.33
N THR A 100 6.79 19.02 -0.15
CA THR A 100 6.11 19.99 -1.02
C THR A 100 5.75 21.25 -0.24
N GLU A 101 6.07 22.43 -0.78
CA GLU A 101 5.62 23.70 -0.19
C GLU A 101 4.15 24.01 -0.55
N THR A 102 3.72 23.54 -1.73
CA THR A 102 2.34 23.61 -2.20
C THR A 102 1.83 22.19 -2.39
N PRO A 103 0.65 21.82 -1.87
CA PRO A 103 0.09 20.50 -2.07
C PRO A 103 -0.03 20.16 -3.56
N LEU A 104 0.17 18.89 -3.88
CA LEU A 104 -0.06 18.38 -5.21
C LEU A 104 -1.53 18.57 -5.59
N SER A 105 -1.77 19.01 -6.82
CA SER A 105 -3.13 19.16 -7.32
C SER A 105 -3.84 17.81 -7.40
N ALA A 106 -5.14 17.82 -7.17
CA ALA A 106 -5.96 16.63 -7.35
C ALA A 106 -5.89 16.13 -8.81
N GLY A 107 -6.08 14.82 -8.97
CA GLY A 107 -5.90 14.09 -10.21
C GLY A 107 -4.59 13.30 -10.27
N ALA A 108 -4.26 12.81 -11.46
CA ALA A 108 -3.02 12.09 -11.71
C ALA A 108 -1.83 13.07 -11.77
N VAL A 109 -0.80 12.78 -10.97
CA VAL A 109 0.46 13.51 -10.94
C VAL A 109 1.60 12.54 -11.22
N GLU A 110 2.36 12.83 -12.26
CA GLU A 110 3.57 12.08 -12.60
C GLU A 110 4.80 12.79 -12.03
N LEU A 111 5.51 12.13 -11.10
CA LEU A 111 6.81 12.60 -10.65
C LEU A 111 7.94 11.98 -11.45
N SER A 112 8.90 12.84 -11.81
CA SER A 112 10.16 12.45 -12.42
C SER A 112 11.32 13.10 -11.67
N LEU A 113 12.50 12.48 -11.79
CA LEU A 113 13.67 12.81 -10.99
C LEU A 113 14.86 13.11 -11.88
N GLU A 114 15.54 14.21 -11.58
CA GLU A 114 16.81 14.58 -12.19
C GLU A 114 17.82 14.94 -11.11
N MET A 115 19.09 14.63 -11.33
CA MET A 115 20.18 15.18 -10.54
C MET A 115 21.18 15.93 -11.42
N LYS A 116 21.78 16.98 -10.85
CA LYS A 116 22.93 17.68 -11.37
C LYS A 116 24.11 17.51 -10.42
N THR A 117 25.16 16.85 -10.88
CA THR A 117 26.38 16.61 -10.11
C THR A 117 27.21 17.89 -9.94
N ALA A 118 28.19 17.88 -9.04
CA ALA A 118 29.03 19.04 -8.75
C ALA A 118 29.85 19.53 -9.96
N ASP A 119 30.22 18.63 -10.87
CA ASP A 119 30.87 18.90 -12.15
C ASP A 119 29.88 19.32 -13.26
N GLY A 120 28.59 19.42 -12.94
CA GLY A 120 27.55 19.97 -13.81
C GLY A 120 26.89 18.97 -14.75
N VAL A 121 27.19 17.68 -14.64
CA VAL A 121 26.55 16.62 -15.42
C VAL A 121 25.11 16.44 -14.93
N VAL A 122 24.17 16.43 -15.88
CA VAL A 122 22.75 16.23 -15.62
C VAL A 122 22.38 14.78 -15.96
N ILE A 123 21.77 14.09 -15.00
CA ILE A 123 21.37 12.69 -15.13
C ILE A 123 19.91 12.57 -14.69
N ARG A 124 19.06 12.06 -15.58
CA ARG A 124 17.65 11.80 -15.31
C ARG A 124 17.43 10.35 -14.91
N SER A 125 16.57 10.12 -13.93
CA SER A 125 16.15 8.77 -13.56
C SER A 125 15.22 8.19 -14.62
N GLU A 126 15.24 6.87 -14.77
CA GLU A 126 14.20 6.13 -15.50
C GLU A 126 13.02 5.76 -14.60
N GLU A 127 13.09 6.01 -13.29
CA GLU A 127 11.97 5.81 -12.38
C GLU A 127 10.95 6.94 -12.49
N THR A 128 9.68 6.56 -12.60
CA THR A 128 8.53 7.46 -12.59
C THR A 128 7.62 7.09 -11.42
N ILE A 129 7.18 8.08 -10.65
CA ILE A 129 6.14 7.90 -9.63
C ILE A 129 4.82 8.40 -10.19
N VAL A 130 3.79 7.57 -10.16
CA VAL A 130 2.42 7.98 -10.49
C VAL A 130 1.66 8.11 -9.18
N ILE A 131 1.19 9.32 -8.91
CA ILE A 131 0.38 9.65 -7.75
C ILE A 131 -1.03 9.92 -8.27
N TYR A 132 -2.03 9.32 -7.64
CA TYR A 132 -3.41 9.75 -7.81
C TYR A 132 -3.84 10.50 -6.56
N VAL A 133 -3.89 11.82 -6.61
CA VAL A 133 -4.39 12.65 -5.50
C VAL A 133 -5.89 12.78 -5.68
N PRO A 134 -6.71 12.36 -4.71
CA PRO A 134 -8.15 12.37 -4.89
C PRO A 134 -8.71 13.80 -4.89
N GLU A 135 -9.73 14.04 -5.70
CA GLU A 135 -10.48 15.31 -5.71
C GLU A 135 -11.45 15.42 -4.52
N ARG A 136 -11.86 14.29 -3.94
CA ARG A 136 -12.77 14.26 -2.79
C ARG A 136 -12.02 14.32 -1.48
N GLU A 137 -12.51 15.19 -0.60
CA GLU A 137 -12.03 15.30 0.76
C GLU A 137 -12.37 14.00 1.54
N GLY A 138 -11.35 13.21 1.90
CA GLY A 138 -11.50 11.96 2.65
C GLY A 138 -10.83 10.75 2.00
N ASP A 139 -10.75 10.73 0.67
CA ASP A 139 -10.05 9.70 -0.09
C ASP A 139 -8.53 9.82 0.14
N ARG A 140 -7.77 8.71 -0.02
CA ARG A 140 -6.30 8.73 0.12
C ARG A 140 -5.58 8.61 -1.22
N PRO A 141 -4.41 9.24 -1.36
CA PRO A 141 -3.64 9.09 -2.57
C PRO A 141 -3.10 7.68 -2.76
N LEU A 142 -3.17 7.18 -4.00
CA LEU A 142 -2.43 6.01 -4.45
C LEU A 142 -1.07 6.48 -4.96
N VAL A 143 0.01 5.79 -4.56
CA VAL A 143 1.35 6.07 -5.05
C VAL A 143 1.97 4.81 -5.63
N LEU A 144 2.32 4.87 -6.91
CA LEU A 144 2.94 3.79 -7.67
C LEU A 144 4.34 4.22 -8.12
N LYS A 145 5.30 3.31 -8.06
CA LYS A 145 6.61 3.45 -8.69
C LYS A 145 6.70 2.54 -9.90
N THR A 146 7.16 3.09 -11.01
CA THR A 146 7.31 2.38 -12.29
C THR A 146 8.69 2.65 -12.88
N THR A 147 9.18 1.68 -13.66
CA THR A 147 10.40 1.79 -14.46
C THR A 147 10.10 1.14 -15.81
N PRO A 148 10.54 1.71 -16.95
CA PRO A 148 10.35 1.10 -18.26
C PRO A 148 10.80 -0.37 -18.29
N GLY A 149 9.87 -1.28 -18.63
CA GLY A 149 10.14 -2.73 -18.68
C GLY A 149 10.28 -3.43 -17.32
N GLY A 150 10.14 -2.70 -16.21
CA GLY A 150 10.16 -3.22 -14.84
C GLY A 150 8.76 -3.50 -14.27
N ALA A 151 8.71 -4.14 -13.10
CA ALA A 151 7.47 -4.36 -12.38
C ALA A 151 7.02 -3.08 -11.65
N THR A 152 5.72 -2.77 -11.70
CA THR A 152 5.13 -1.69 -10.90
C THR A 152 5.16 -2.03 -9.41
N GLN A 153 5.65 -1.11 -8.59
CA GLN A 153 5.66 -1.24 -7.13
C GLN A 153 4.65 -0.27 -6.51
N VAL A 154 3.81 -0.75 -5.60
CA VAL A 154 2.92 0.12 -4.81
C VAL A 154 3.72 0.68 -3.62
N LEU A 155 3.84 2.00 -3.53
CA LEU A 155 4.50 2.68 -2.41
C LEU A 155 3.49 3.13 -1.33
N GLN A 156 2.26 3.42 -1.74
CA GLN A 156 1.15 3.76 -0.86
C GLN A 156 -0.17 3.26 -1.44
N GLU A 157 -0.91 2.47 -0.67
CA GLU A 157 -2.27 2.03 -1.04
C GLU A 157 -3.30 3.11 -0.68
N PRO A 158 -4.38 3.27 -1.48
CA PRO A 158 -5.46 4.22 -1.23
C PRO A 158 -6.46 3.71 -0.19
N ARG A 159 -6.06 2.78 0.68
CA ARG A 159 -6.94 2.17 1.70
C ARG A 159 -6.75 2.86 3.04
N ASP A 160 -7.84 3.00 3.78
CA ASP A 160 -7.74 3.37 5.18
C ASP A 160 -6.97 2.28 5.93
N ALA A 161 -5.95 2.68 6.69
CA ALA A 161 -5.67 1.96 7.92
C ALA A 161 -6.94 2.10 8.77
N GLY A 162 -7.58 0.99 9.11
CA GLY A 162 -8.80 1.03 9.89
C GLY A 162 -8.69 1.85 11.16
N VAL A 163 -9.82 2.30 11.69
CA VAL A 163 -9.85 2.94 13.00
C VAL A 163 -9.48 1.88 14.04
N GLY A 164 -8.39 2.06 14.78
CA GLY A 164 -7.86 1.02 15.65
C GLY A 164 -7.06 1.52 16.85
N LEU A 165 -6.91 0.64 17.84
CA LEU A 165 -6.10 0.81 19.04
C LEU A 165 -5.30 -0.46 19.29
N GLY A 166 -3.98 -0.37 19.20
CA GLY A 166 -3.10 -1.53 19.30
C GLY A 166 -3.35 -2.51 18.15
N PRO A 167 -3.54 -3.82 18.42
CA PRO A 167 -3.81 -4.82 17.40
C PRO A 167 -5.25 -4.78 16.87
N LEU A 168 -6.18 -4.14 17.59
CA LEU A 168 -7.59 -4.07 17.21
C LEU A 168 -7.85 -2.90 16.26
N SER A 169 -8.38 -3.17 15.07
CA SER A 169 -8.86 -2.16 14.11
C SER A 169 -10.20 -2.56 13.48
N LEU A 170 -10.95 -1.58 13.01
CA LEU A 170 -12.06 -1.68 12.07
C LEU A 170 -11.62 -1.05 10.74
N ASP A 171 -11.41 -1.88 9.72
CA ASP A 171 -10.86 -1.48 8.42
C ASP A 171 -11.95 -1.16 7.38
N THR A 172 -13.07 -1.89 7.39
CA THR A 172 -14.12 -1.72 6.37
C THR A 172 -15.50 -2.01 6.94
N ILE A 173 -16.49 -1.22 6.49
CA ILE A 173 -17.92 -1.47 6.65
C ILE A 173 -18.54 -1.57 5.25
N ASP A 174 -19.16 -2.69 4.94
CA ASP A 174 -19.79 -2.97 3.64
C ASP A 174 -21.21 -3.54 3.86
N TYR A 175 -21.94 -3.85 2.79
CA TYR A 175 -23.29 -4.42 2.84
C TYR A 175 -23.43 -5.60 1.89
N ASP A 176 -24.15 -6.65 2.30
CA ASP A 176 -24.49 -7.76 1.42
C ASP A 176 -25.82 -7.52 0.66
N ASP A 177 -26.21 -8.49 -0.17
CA ASP A 177 -27.44 -8.44 -0.95
C ASP A 177 -28.73 -8.44 -0.11
N SER A 178 -28.68 -8.85 1.14
CA SER A 178 -29.82 -8.75 2.05
C SER A 178 -29.89 -7.39 2.76
N GLY A 179 -28.86 -6.54 2.59
CA GLY A 179 -28.68 -5.32 3.35
C GLY A 179 -28.13 -5.56 4.76
N ALA A 180 -27.54 -6.73 5.04
CA ALA A 180 -26.79 -6.94 6.27
C ALA A 180 -25.48 -6.16 6.20
N VAL A 181 -25.04 -5.60 7.33
CA VAL A 181 -23.77 -4.89 7.43
C VAL A 181 -22.64 -5.90 7.59
N ILE A 182 -21.53 -5.69 6.91
CA ILE A 182 -20.31 -6.49 6.99
C ILE A 182 -19.23 -5.61 7.60
N PHE A 183 -18.79 -5.95 8.81
CA PHE A 183 -17.66 -5.32 9.49
C PHE A 183 -16.41 -6.16 9.26
N SER A 184 -15.27 -5.55 8.93
CA SER A 184 -13.98 -6.23 8.78
C SER A 184 -12.86 -5.40 9.40
N GLY A 185 -11.83 -6.06 9.93
CA GLY A 185 -10.66 -5.38 10.50
C GLY A 185 -9.59 -6.34 11.00
N ASN A 186 -8.70 -5.86 11.87
CA ASN A 186 -7.64 -6.66 12.50
C ASN A 186 -7.81 -6.75 14.02
N ALA A 187 -7.23 -7.79 14.62
CA ALA A 187 -7.13 -8.05 16.05
C ALA A 187 -5.95 -9.00 16.31
N GLU A 188 -5.61 -9.26 17.57
CA GLU A 188 -4.68 -10.34 17.89
C GLU A 188 -5.21 -11.68 17.36
N ALA A 189 -4.33 -12.44 16.71
CA ALA A 189 -4.67 -13.73 16.12
C ALA A 189 -5.35 -14.67 17.12
N GLY A 190 -6.47 -15.27 16.72
CA GLY A 190 -7.26 -16.17 17.54
C GLY A 190 -8.10 -15.51 18.65
N ARG A 191 -8.02 -14.18 18.85
CA ARG A 191 -8.84 -13.48 19.84
C ARG A 191 -10.27 -13.24 19.36
N VAL A 192 -11.18 -13.13 20.32
CA VAL A 192 -12.59 -12.81 20.05
C VAL A 192 -12.76 -11.29 19.96
N VAL A 193 -13.49 -10.86 18.93
CA VAL A 193 -13.92 -9.47 18.72
C VAL A 193 -15.43 -9.41 18.86
N GLN A 194 -15.93 -8.51 19.70
CA GLN A 194 -17.35 -8.24 19.92
C GLN A 194 -17.71 -6.85 19.40
N ILE A 195 -18.88 -6.72 18.78
CA ILE A 195 -19.42 -5.44 18.28
C ILE A 195 -20.73 -5.14 19.00
N PHE A 196 -20.85 -3.90 19.47
CA PHE A 196 -22.06 -3.31 20.02
C PHE A 196 -22.44 -2.06 19.22
N ALA A 197 -23.73 -1.76 19.11
CA ALA A 197 -24.28 -0.57 18.47
C ALA A 197 -25.28 0.09 19.41
N GLY A 198 -25.03 1.33 19.83
CA GLY A 198 -25.86 2.02 20.82
C GLY A 198 -25.96 1.26 22.15
N GLY A 199 -24.90 0.53 22.52
CA GLY A 199 -24.86 -0.34 23.70
C GLY A 199 -25.57 -1.70 23.55
N GLN A 200 -26.20 -1.99 22.40
CA GLN A 200 -26.80 -3.30 22.13
C GLN A 200 -25.80 -4.23 21.44
N PHE A 201 -25.75 -5.49 21.85
CA PHE A 201 -24.87 -6.48 21.22
C PHE A 201 -25.31 -6.77 19.78
N VAL A 202 -24.40 -6.56 18.83
CA VAL A 202 -24.61 -6.81 17.40
C VAL A 202 -24.16 -8.21 17.03
N GLY A 203 -22.98 -8.62 17.52
CA GLY A 203 -22.42 -9.94 17.24
C GLY A 203 -20.96 -10.04 17.67
N GLN A 204 -20.38 -11.23 17.44
CA GLN A 204 -18.98 -11.50 17.72
C GLN A 204 -18.38 -12.45 16.70
N THR A 205 -17.07 -12.37 16.52
CA THR A 205 -16.29 -13.24 15.64
C THR A 205 -14.90 -13.47 16.24
N ALA A 206 -14.15 -14.44 15.74
CA ALA A 206 -12.75 -14.64 16.10
C ALA A 206 -11.84 -14.14 14.98
N ALA A 207 -10.71 -13.53 15.34
CA ALA A 207 -9.67 -13.21 14.39
C ALA A 207 -8.96 -14.48 13.93
N GLY A 208 -8.67 -14.57 12.63
CA GLY A 208 -7.88 -15.66 12.05
C GLY A 208 -6.41 -15.61 12.50
N ASP A 209 -5.64 -16.59 12.06
CA ASP A 209 -4.19 -16.68 12.37
C ASP A 209 -3.39 -15.51 11.80
N ASP A 210 -3.92 -14.85 10.77
CA ASP A 210 -3.37 -13.64 10.15
C ASP A 210 -3.82 -12.35 10.85
N GLY A 211 -4.58 -12.46 11.94
CA GLY A 211 -5.14 -11.34 12.70
C GLY A 211 -6.38 -10.71 12.08
N ARG A 212 -6.85 -11.17 10.91
CA ARG A 212 -8.03 -10.59 10.26
C ARG A 212 -9.31 -11.15 10.85
N TRP A 213 -10.31 -10.29 11.01
CA TRP A 213 -11.66 -10.69 11.44
C TRP A 213 -12.72 -10.11 10.51
N ARG A 214 -13.86 -10.81 10.43
CA ARG A 214 -15.05 -10.41 9.66
C ARG A 214 -16.31 -10.81 10.41
N LEU A 215 -17.29 -9.91 10.46
CA LEU A 215 -18.61 -10.14 11.05
C LEU A 215 -19.70 -9.58 10.14
N THR A 216 -20.68 -10.41 9.78
CA THR A 216 -21.90 -9.97 9.10
C THR A 216 -23.05 -9.89 10.11
N ALA A 217 -23.78 -8.78 10.15
CA ALA A 217 -24.87 -8.56 11.08
C ALA A 217 -26.06 -7.81 10.45
N SER A 218 -27.28 -8.22 10.81
CA SER A 218 -28.48 -7.46 10.51
C SER A 218 -28.72 -6.43 11.60
N MET A 219 -28.94 -5.17 11.22
CA MET A 219 -29.15 -4.04 12.11
C MET A 219 -30.35 -3.23 11.60
N PRO A 220 -31.15 -2.59 12.44
CA PRO A 220 -32.11 -1.60 11.95
C PRO A 220 -31.39 -0.35 11.41
N PRO A 221 -32.01 0.40 10.50
CA PRO A 221 -31.56 1.76 10.18
C PRO A 221 -31.53 2.64 11.43
N GLY A 222 -30.57 3.56 11.49
CA GLY A 222 -30.41 4.49 12.61
C GLY A 222 -28.98 5.00 12.77
N VAL A 223 -28.82 5.97 13.66
CA VAL A 223 -27.52 6.47 14.12
C VAL A 223 -27.14 5.71 15.39
N TYR A 224 -25.92 5.19 15.42
CA TYR A 224 -25.38 4.35 16.47
C TYR A 224 -24.02 4.87 16.94
N SER A 225 -23.68 4.59 18.20
CA SER A 225 -22.29 4.52 18.64
C SER A 225 -21.84 3.07 18.53
N LEU A 226 -20.91 2.75 17.63
CA LEU A 226 -20.30 1.43 17.54
C LEU A 226 -19.20 1.30 18.56
N GLN A 227 -19.27 0.24 19.37
CA GLN A 227 -18.21 -0.15 20.28
C GLN A 227 -17.69 -1.53 19.88
N ILE A 228 -16.40 -1.62 19.58
CA ILE A 228 -15.74 -2.87 19.16
C ILE A 228 -14.71 -3.23 20.22
N ILE A 229 -14.77 -4.46 20.72
CA ILE A 229 -14.01 -4.91 21.88
C ILE A 229 -13.27 -6.21 21.54
N GLN A 230 -11.95 -6.24 21.74
CA GLN A 230 -11.16 -7.46 21.73
C GLN A 230 -11.12 -8.06 23.13
N LEU A 231 -11.36 -9.37 23.25
CA LEU A 231 -11.27 -10.11 24.50
C LEU A 231 -9.99 -10.97 24.57
N ASP A 232 -9.43 -11.12 25.77
CA ASP A 232 -8.40 -12.13 26.05
C ASP A 232 -8.98 -13.56 26.11
N GLU A 233 -8.12 -14.55 26.34
CA GLU A 233 -8.48 -15.97 26.52
C GLU A 233 -9.49 -16.20 27.67
N GLY A 234 -9.50 -15.33 28.67
CA GLY A 234 -10.40 -15.37 29.81
C GLY A 234 -11.71 -14.59 29.60
N GLY A 235 -11.93 -14.02 28.42
CA GLY A 235 -13.10 -13.21 28.09
C GLY A 235 -13.07 -11.79 28.65
N LYS A 236 -11.92 -11.28 29.08
CA LYS A 236 -11.78 -9.90 29.57
C LYS A 236 -11.41 -8.95 28.43
N PRO A 237 -11.99 -7.73 28.39
CA PRO A 237 -11.61 -6.70 27.41
C PRO A 237 -10.11 -6.35 27.50
N THR A 238 -9.43 -6.35 26.36
CA THR A 238 -8.01 -5.95 26.22
C THR A 238 -7.86 -4.66 25.43
N TYR A 239 -8.60 -4.52 24.33
CA TYR A 239 -8.68 -3.32 23.52
C TYR A 239 -10.14 -2.99 23.23
N ALA A 240 -10.46 -1.70 23.17
CA ALA A 240 -11.77 -1.23 22.77
C ALA A 240 -11.65 0.06 21.95
N ILE A 241 -12.43 0.14 20.88
CA ILE A 241 -12.60 1.34 20.06
C ILE A 241 -14.07 1.71 20.03
N GLU A 242 -14.37 3.01 19.99
CA GLU A 242 -15.73 3.53 19.91
C GLU A 242 -15.79 4.61 18.83
N LEU A 243 -16.80 4.55 17.95
CA LEU A 243 -16.98 5.49 16.85
C LEU A 243 -18.46 5.65 16.48
N PRO A 244 -18.89 6.84 16.00
CA PRO A 244 -20.24 7.02 15.47
C PRO A 244 -20.42 6.27 14.14
N PHE A 245 -21.62 5.73 13.90
CA PHE A 245 -22.00 5.00 12.69
C PHE A 245 -23.46 5.26 12.34
N GLU A 246 -23.73 5.52 11.06
CA GLU A 246 -25.10 5.68 10.57
C GLU A 246 -25.43 4.56 9.57
N ARG A 247 -26.54 3.87 9.81
CA ARG A 247 -27.13 2.92 8.87
C ARG A 247 -28.40 3.53 8.27
N ALA A 248 -28.38 3.84 6.97
CA ALA A 248 -29.55 4.37 6.27
C ALA A 248 -30.66 3.31 6.05
N SER A 249 -31.93 3.74 5.96
CA SER A 249 -33.06 2.83 5.70
C SER A 249 -33.26 2.57 4.22
N LEU A 250 -33.54 1.32 3.84
CA LEU A 250 -33.86 0.95 2.45
C LEU A 250 -35.16 1.61 1.93
N ASP A 251 -36.08 1.97 2.83
CA ASP A 251 -37.42 2.48 2.50
C ASP A 251 -37.47 3.99 2.19
N ASP A 252 -36.39 4.73 2.45
CA ASP A 252 -36.35 6.20 2.27
C ASP A 252 -36.26 6.66 0.80
N VAL A 253 -36.55 5.76 -0.14
CA VAL A 253 -36.57 6.05 -1.58
C VAL A 253 -38.03 6.08 -2.04
N GLU A 254 -38.65 7.27 -2.00
CA GLU A 254 -40.02 7.45 -2.48
C GLU A 254 -40.04 7.60 -4.01
N LEU A 255 -40.67 6.66 -4.70
CA LEU A 255 -40.81 6.65 -6.16
C LEU A 255 -42.17 7.21 -6.57
N LYS A 256 -42.19 8.25 -7.39
CA LYS A 256 -43.40 8.85 -7.96
C LYS A 256 -43.19 9.15 -9.44
N ASP A 257 -44.04 8.59 -10.29
CA ASP A 257 -44.08 8.81 -11.74
C ASP A 257 -42.70 8.69 -12.44
N GLY A 258 -41.99 7.57 -12.19
CA GLY A 258 -40.67 7.32 -12.81
C GLY A 258 -39.55 8.25 -12.31
N ARG A 259 -39.76 8.95 -11.19
CA ARG A 259 -38.77 9.82 -10.55
C ARG A 259 -38.60 9.49 -9.09
N VAL A 260 -37.41 9.80 -8.59
CA VAL A 260 -37.04 9.66 -7.18
C VAL A 260 -36.56 10.99 -6.65
N ILE A 261 -36.96 11.34 -5.42
CA ILE A 261 -36.37 12.46 -4.70
C ILE A 261 -35.31 11.90 -3.76
N VAL A 262 -34.05 12.28 -3.97
CA VAL A 262 -32.92 11.89 -3.13
C VAL A 262 -33.17 12.37 -1.71
N GLN A 263 -33.18 11.46 -0.75
CA GLN A 263 -33.25 11.76 0.69
C GLN A 263 -31.87 11.58 1.34
N PRO A 264 -31.63 12.16 2.54
CA PRO A 264 -30.42 11.86 3.31
C PRO A 264 -30.20 10.34 3.44
N GLY A 265 -28.97 9.88 3.18
CA GLY A 265 -28.62 8.45 3.18
C GLY A 265 -29.04 7.67 1.92
N ASN A 266 -29.53 8.31 0.85
CA ASN A 266 -29.70 7.68 -0.46
C ASN A 266 -28.35 7.54 -1.19
N SER A 267 -28.20 6.48 -1.97
CA SER A 267 -27.12 6.33 -2.96
C SER A 267 -27.71 5.84 -4.29
N LEU A 268 -27.03 6.08 -5.42
CA LEU A 268 -27.53 5.62 -6.73
C LEU A 268 -27.72 4.11 -6.77
N TRP A 269 -26.79 3.37 -6.14
CA TRP A 269 -26.90 1.93 -5.96
C TRP A 269 -28.18 1.53 -5.21
N ARG A 270 -28.53 2.26 -4.14
CA ARG A 270 -29.73 1.97 -3.34
C ARG A 270 -31.01 2.27 -4.12
N ILE A 271 -31.01 3.37 -4.87
CA ILE A 271 -32.12 3.75 -5.75
C ILE A 271 -32.29 2.69 -6.87
N ALA A 272 -31.20 2.26 -7.51
CA ALA A 272 -31.24 1.24 -8.56
C ALA A 272 -31.66 -0.13 -8.05
N ARG A 273 -31.18 -0.54 -6.87
CA ARG A 273 -31.64 -1.78 -6.23
C ARG A 273 -33.14 -1.74 -5.95
N ARG A 274 -33.67 -0.60 -5.54
CA ARG A 274 -35.10 -0.42 -5.28
C ARG A 274 -35.93 -0.47 -6.56
N VAL A 275 -35.48 0.20 -7.62
CA VAL A 275 -36.28 0.38 -8.83
C VAL A 275 -36.14 -0.78 -9.79
N TYR A 276 -34.94 -1.36 -9.88
CA TYR A 276 -34.62 -2.40 -10.85
C TYR A 276 -34.34 -3.78 -10.23
N GLY A 277 -34.35 -3.86 -8.89
CA GLY A 277 -34.02 -5.08 -8.16
C GLY A 277 -32.53 -5.42 -8.11
N LYS A 278 -31.67 -4.65 -8.79
CA LYS A 278 -30.22 -4.87 -8.88
C LYS A 278 -29.48 -3.55 -8.65
N GLY A 279 -28.68 -3.50 -7.58
CA GLY A 279 -27.93 -2.28 -7.24
C GLY A 279 -26.92 -1.86 -8.32
N VAL A 280 -26.35 -2.81 -9.06
CA VAL A 280 -25.44 -2.54 -10.19
C VAL A 280 -26.07 -1.74 -11.33
N GLN A 281 -27.40 -1.67 -11.41
CA GLN A 281 -28.10 -0.89 -12.45
C GLN A 281 -28.17 0.61 -12.10
N TYR A 282 -27.37 1.06 -11.15
CA TYR A 282 -27.19 2.48 -10.85
C TYR A 282 -26.63 3.26 -12.04
N THR A 283 -25.92 2.59 -12.95
CA THR A 283 -25.44 3.18 -14.20
C THR A 283 -26.59 3.70 -15.07
N VAL A 284 -27.73 3.00 -15.09
CA VAL A 284 -28.93 3.43 -15.83
C VAL A 284 -29.48 4.75 -15.27
N ILE A 285 -29.45 4.90 -13.95
CA ILE A 285 -29.87 6.14 -13.27
C ILE A 285 -28.84 7.25 -13.50
N TYR A 286 -27.56 6.91 -13.43
CA TYR A 286 -26.46 7.84 -13.69
C TYR A 286 -26.55 8.41 -15.11
N GLU A 287 -26.69 7.56 -16.12
CA GLU A 287 -26.78 7.95 -17.53
C GLU A 287 -27.99 8.85 -17.81
N ALA A 288 -29.15 8.52 -17.24
CA ALA A 288 -30.36 9.31 -17.40
C ALA A 288 -30.30 10.69 -16.74
N ASN A 289 -29.37 10.91 -15.80
CA ASN A 289 -29.25 12.15 -15.03
C ASN A 289 -27.81 12.69 -15.03
N ALA A 290 -27.02 12.35 -16.05
CA ALA A 290 -25.59 12.69 -16.11
C ALA A 290 -25.35 14.21 -16.15
N ASP A 291 -26.35 14.99 -16.53
CA ASP A 291 -26.37 16.45 -16.48
C ASP A 291 -26.47 17.00 -15.04
N GLN A 292 -27.08 16.24 -14.13
CA GLN A 292 -27.27 16.59 -12.72
C GLN A 292 -26.30 15.88 -11.78
N ILE A 293 -25.76 14.73 -12.20
CA ILE A 293 -24.87 13.88 -11.42
C ILE A 293 -23.46 14.00 -11.98
N ARG A 294 -22.72 14.96 -11.44
CA ARG A 294 -21.28 15.11 -11.73
C ARG A 294 -20.47 13.94 -11.19
N ASP A 295 -20.99 13.33 -10.13
CA ASP A 295 -20.33 12.29 -9.36
C ASP A 295 -21.37 11.23 -8.93
N PRO A 296 -21.24 9.96 -9.39
CA PRO A 296 -22.19 8.91 -9.05
C PRO A 296 -22.20 8.49 -7.57
N ASP A 297 -21.12 8.76 -6.84
CA ASP A 297 -21.01 8.42 -5.41
C ASP A 297 -21.56 9.55 -4.51
N LEU A 298 -21.82 10.73 -5.08
CA LEU A 298 -22.23 11.92 -4.33
C LEU A 298 -23.52 12.52 -4.89
N ILE A 299 -24.63 12.13 -4.28
CA ILE A 299 -25.97 12.65 -4.56
C ILE A 299 -26.50 13.40 -3.34
N TYR A 300 -27.14 14.53 -3.57
CA TYR A 300 -27.58 15.48 -2.54
C TYR A 300 -29.07 15.37 -2.25
N PRO A 301 -29.49 15.49 -0.98
CA PRO A 301 -30.89 15.54 -0.61
C PRO A 301 -31.65 16.62 -1.38
N GLY A 302 -32.83 16.28 -1.87
CA GLY A 302 -33.70 17.16 -2.67
C GLY A 302 -33.44 17.12 -4.18
N GLN A 303 -32.36 16.47 -4.66
CA GLN A 303 -32.20 16.19 -6.08
C GLN A 303 -33.31 15.26 -6.56
N ILE A 304 -33.79 15.47 -7.78
CA ILE A 304 -34.83 14.65 -8.39
C ILE A 304 -34.20 13.93 -9.57
N PHE A 305 -34.11 12.61 -9.49
CA PHE A 305 -33.58 11.80 -10.58
C PHE A 305 -34.69 11.12 -11.36
N GLU A 306 -34.56 11.15 -12.68
CA GLU A 306 -35.29 10.28 -13.58
C GLU A 306 -34.80 8.86 -13.39
N VAL A 307 -35.74 7.92 -13.35
CA VAL A 307 -35.43 6.50 -13.20
C VAL A 307 -36.11 5.76 -14.35
N PRO A 308 -35.44 5.62 -15.50
CA PRO A 308 -36.02 5.01 -16.69
C PRO A 308 -36.53 3.61 -16.40
N GLU A 309 -37.71 3.23 -16.91
CA GLU A 309 -38.14 1.83 -16.85
C GLU A 309 -37.17 1.00 -17.72
N GLY A 310 -36.48 0.05 -17.08
CA GLY A 310 -35.22 -0.47 -17.59
C GLY A 310 -35.29 -1.12 -18.97
N GLU A 311 -34.43 -0.66 -19.88
CA GLU A 311 -33.85 -1.49 -20.92
C GLU A 311 -32.33 -1.26 -20.88
N ALA A 312 -31.57 -2.36 -20.77
CA ALA A 312 -30.13 -2.32 -20.57
C ALA A 312 -29.43 -1.64 -21.76
N ALA A 313 -28.63 -0.61 -21.50
CA ALA A 313 -27.77 -0.03 -22.53
C ALA A 313 -26.75 -1.10 -23.00
N PRO A 314 -26.52 -1.22 -24.33
CA PRO A 314 -25.68 -2.26 -24.93
C PRO A 314 -24.18 -1.95 -24.73
N GLU A 315 -23.37 -3.03 -24.80
CA GLU A 315 -21.91 -3.13 -24.56
C GLU A 315 -21.04 -2.05 -25.23
#